data_AF-A0A4Q8LSK3-F1
#
_entry.id   AF-A0A4Q8LSK3-F1
#
_cell.length_a   1.000
_cell.length_b   1.000
_cell.length_c   1.000
_cell.angle_alpha   90.00
_cell.angle_beta   90.00
_cell.angle_gamma   90.00
#
_symmetry.space_group_name_H-M   'P 1'
#
loop_
_entity.id
_entity.type
_entity.pdbx_description
1 polymer ?
#
loop_
_entity_poly.entity_id
_entity_poly.type
_entity_poly.pdbx_seq_one_letter_code
_entity_poly.pdbx_strand_id
1 'polypeptide(L)'
;MDMNLKKGGTYFIVTFEDKDLKVPIIQTLEFVSEEVGSSGTSVALFRQCGINENEKMFFVRDCDLESLLVDQKGLLAMLEKSFSGRLHIEGM
;
A
#
# COMPACT_ATOMS: atom_id res chain seq x y z
N MET A 1 12.42 5.33 4.25
CA MET A 1 11.99 6.44 3.37
C MET A 1 11.02 7.26 4.22
N ASP A 2 11.30 8.52 4.53
CA ASP A 2 10.36 9.36 5.30
C ASP A 2 9.16 9.71 4.39
N MET A 3 8.12 8.87 4.43
CA MET A 3 6.89 9.13 3.68
C MET A 3 6.05 10.16 4.43
N ASN A 4 6.01 11.38 3.91
CA ASN A 4 5.16 12.44 4.46
C ASN A 4 3.70 12.20 4.02
N LEU A 5 2.92 11.50 4.85
CA LEU A 5 1.55 11.12 4.55
C LEU A 5 0.62 12.34 4.59
N LYS A 6 -0.16 12.55 3.53
CA LYS A 6 -1.10 13.67 3.40
C LYS A 6 -2.51 13.16 3.67
N LYS A 7 -3.19 13.74 4.67
CA LYS A 7 -4.58 13.40 5.01
C LYS A 7 -5.50 13.58 3.80
N GLY A 8 -6.35 12.58 3.54
CA GLY A 8 -7.19 12.49 2.34
C GLY A 8 -6.42 12.15 1.06
N GLY A 9 -5.11 11.88 1.15
CA GLY A 9 -4.30 11.41 0.04
C GLY A 9 -4.67 9.98 -0.34
N THR A 10 -4.55 9.66 -1.64
CA THR A 10 -4.77 8.32 -2.18
C THR A 10 -3.46 7.54 -2.21
N TYR A 11 -3.50 6.33 -1.71
CA TYR A 11 -2.37 5.40 -1.62
C TYR A 11 -2.76 4.05 -2.18
N PHE A 12 -1.77 3.26 -2.57
CA PHE A 12 -1.99 1.93 -3.12
C PHE A 12 -1.16 0.90 -2.35
N ILE A 13 -1.78 -0.21 -1.98
CA ILE A 13 -1.04 -1.40 -1.57
C ILE A 13 -1.15 -2.39 -2.73
N VAL A 14 -0.01 -2.93 -3.15
CA VAL A 14 0.05 -3.99 -4.14
C VAL A 14 0.53 -5.25 -3.45
N THR A 15 -0.34 -6.26 -3.43
CA THR A 15 -0.01 -7.61 -2.97
C THR A 15 -0.14 -8.58 -4.14
N PHE A 16 0.29 -9.82 -3.98
CA PHE A 16 0.17 -10.85 -5.03
C PHE A 16 -0.51 -12.09 -4.46
N GLU A 17 -1.44 -12.66 -5.21
CA GLU A 17 -2.16 -13.88 -4.81
C GLU A 17 -1.29 -15.13 -4.96
N ASP A 18 -0.43 -15.11 -5.97
CA ASP A 18 0.40 -16.26 -6.35
C ASP A 18 1.87 -16.07 -5.98
N LYS A 19 2.55 -17.21 -5.81
CA LYS A 19 4.00 -17.24 -5.52
C LYS A 19 4.85 -16.77 -6.69
N ASP A 20 4.28 -16.74 -7.90
CA ASP A 20 4.93 -16.21 -9.08
C ASP A 20 4.68 -14.69 -9.24
N LEU A 21 4.14 -13.98 -8.24
CA LEU A 21 3.94 -12.53 -8.28
C LEU A 21 3.31 -12.03 -9.60
N LYS A 22 2.42 -12.82 -10.23
CA LYS A 22 1.82 -12.53 -11.55
C LYS A 22 0.45 -11.88 -11.46
N VAL A 23 -0.27 -12.15 -10.38
CA VAL A 23 -1.64 -11.70 -10.13
C VAL A 23 -1.58 -10.62 -9.05
N PRO A 24 -1.39 -9.33 -9.43
CA PRO A 24 -1.39 -8.24 -8.49
C PRO A 24 -2.81 -7.98 -7.97
N ILE A 25 -2.95 -7.92 -6.66
CA ILE A 25 -4.13 -7.40 -5.98
C ILE A 25 -3.79 -5.96 -5.55
N ILE A 26 -4.47 -5.00 -6.18
CA ILE A 26 -4.30 -3.58 -5.90
C ILE A 26 -5.42 -3.13 -4.96
N GLN A 27 -5.05 -2.60 -3.81
CA GLN A 27 -5.97 -1.97 -2.88
C GLN A 27 -5.76 -0.46 -2.91
N THR A 28 -6.82 0.28 -3.21
CA THR A 28 -6.81 1.75 -3.16
C THR A 28 -7.21 2.20 -1.77
N LEU A 29 -6.43 3.10 -1.19
CA LEU A 29 -6.54 3.52 0.19
C LEU A 29 -6.59 5.04 0.30
N GLU A 30 -7.28 5.53 1.31
CA GLU A 30 -7.28 6.92 1.73
C GLU A 30 -6.61 7.04 3.09
N PHE A 31 -5.60 7.90 3.22
CA PHE A 31 -4.98 8.17 4.52
C PHE A 31 -5.89 9.03 5.39
N VAL A 32 -6.22 8.54 6.59
CA VAL A 32 -7.17 9.18 7.50
C VAL A 32 -6.45 9.98 8.59
N SER A 33 -5.53 9.34 9.31
CA SER A 33 -4.82 9.94 10.44
C SER A 33 -3.62 9.09 10.86
N GLU A 34 -2.78 9.66 11.70
CA GLU A 34 -1.70 8.98 12.41
C GLU A 34 -2.01 9.04 13.91
N GLU A 35 -1.90 7.89 14.57
CA GLU A 35 -2.09 7.77 16.01
C GLU A 35 -0.80 7.27 16.66
N VAL A 36 -0.41 7.89 17.77
CA VAL A 36 0.71 7.40 18.58
C VAL A 36 0.17 6.39 19.56
N GLY A 37 0.52 5.12 19.37
CA GLY A 37 0.15 4.04 20.28
C GLY A 37 0.77 4.23 21.67
N SER A 38 0.25 3.51 22.66
CA SER A 38 0.70 3.59 24.07
C SER A 38 2.18 3.24 24.28
N SER A 39 2.81 2.58 23.31
CA SER A 39 4.25 2.25 23.28
C SER A 39 5.13 3.35 22.68
N GLY A 40 4.56 4.48 22.25
CA GLY A 40 5.27 5.53 21.50
C GLY A 40 5.47 5.20 20.01
N THR A 41 4.86 4.13 19.52
CA THR A 41 4.91 3.72 18.10
C THR A 41 3.88 4.52 17.31
N SER A 42 4.29 5.10 16.18
CA SER A 42 3.36 5.75 15.27
C SER A 42 2.60 4.73 14.44
N VAL A 43 1.29 4.93 14.30
CA VAL A 43 0.40 4.02 13.58
C VAL A 43 -0.38 4.83 12.56
N ALA A 44 -0.16 4.54 11.28
CA ALA A 44 -0.90 5.17 10.20
C ALA A 44 -2.23 4.43 9.97
N LEU A 45 -3.32 5.18 9.91
CA LEU A 45 -4.68 4.71 9.69
C LEU A 45 -5.10 4.98 8.24
N PHE A 46 -5.50 3.92 7.55
CA PHE A 46 -6.00 3.99 6.19
C PHE A 46 -7.41 3.45 6.09
N ARG A 47 -8.22 4.06 5.23
CA ARG A 47 -9.53 3.57 4.80
C ARG A 47 -9.39 2.92 3.42
N GLN A 48 -9.89 1.71 3.24
CA GLN A 48 -9.97 1.08 1.92
C GLN A 48 -11.10 1.69 1.08
N CYS A 49 -10.77 2.11 -0.14
CA CYS A 49 -11.73 2.57 -1.14
C CYS A 49 -12.15 1.38 -2.03
N GLY A 50 -13.44 1.04 -2.05
CA GLY A 50 -13.97 -0.10 -2.82
C GLY A 50 -15.40 0.11 -3.28
N ILE A 51 -15.92 -0.85 -4.07
CA ILE A 51 -17.27 -0.81 -4.66
C ILE A 51 -18.37 -1.11 -3.61
N ASN A 52 -18.03 -1.82 -2.54
CA ASN A 52 -18.93 -2.06 -1.41
C ASN A 52 -18.71 -0.97 -0.36
N GLU A 53 -19.80 -0.36 0.13
CA GLU A 53 -19.82 0.73 1.12
C GLU A 53 -19.28 0.34 2.52
N ASN A 54 -18.68 -0.84 2.66
CA ASN A 54 -18.06 -1.29 3.89
C ASN A 54 -16.66 -0.66 4.00
N GLU A 55 -16.60 0.50 4.64
CA GLU A 55 -15.34 1.13 5.02
C GLU A 55 -14.53 0.17 5.91
N LYS A 56 -13.36 -0.27 5.42
CA LYS A 56 -12.42 -1.06 6.21
C LYS A 56 -11.25 -0.17 6.60
N MET A 57 -11.10 0.03 7.91
CA MET A 57 -9.91 0.67 8.47
C MET A 57 -8.86 -0.38 8.80
N PHE A 58 -7.61 -0.10 8.46
CA PHE A 58 -6.49 -0.94 8.88
C PHE A 58 -5.27 -0.11 9.25
N PHE A 59 -4.44 -0.72 10.08
CA PHE A 59 -3.30 -0.10 10.76
C PHE A 59 -2.01 -0.57 10.10
N VAL A 60 -1.18 0.38 9.68
CA VAL A 60 0.16 0.09 9.15
C VAL A 60 1.16 0.56 10.21
N ARG A 61 2.02 -0.36 10.68
CA ARG A 61 3.15 -0.02 11.55
C ARG A 61 4.28 0.51 10.69
N ASP A 62 5.19 1.30 11.26
CA ASP A 62 6.38 1.83 10.56
C ASP A 62 7.19 0.77 9.78
N CYS A 63 7.14 -0.51 10.19
CA CYS A 63 7.81 -1.60 9.49
C CYS A 63 7.09 -2.13 8.23
N ASP A 64 5.80 -1.83 8.03
CA ASP A 64 4.99 -2.37 6.93
C ASP A 64 4.69 -1.32 5.83
N LEU A 65 5.19 -0.09 6.01
CA LEU A 65 5.00 1.04 5.08
C LEU A 65 5.74 0.89 3.75
N GLU A 66 6.71 -0.02 3.64
CA GLU A 66 7.49 -0.23 2.42
C GLU A 66 6.68 -0.80 1.26
N SER A 67 5.53 -1.42 1.55
CA SER A 67 4.57 -1.92 0.54
C SER A 67 3.55 -0.86 0.09
N LEU A 68 3.60 0.34 0.67
CA LEU A 68 2.69 1.43 0.36
C LEU A 68 3.26 2.27 -0.80
N LEU A 69 2.54 2.29 -1.92
CA LEU A 69 2.87 3.13 -3.06
C LEU A 69 2.04 4.40 -3.02
N VAL A 70 2.71 5.55 -3.10
CA VAL A 70 2.07 6.87 -3.11
C VAL A 70 1.87 7.39 -4.55
N ASP A 71 2.70 6.92 -5.48
CA ASP A 71 2.77 7.44 -6.85
C ASP A 71 2.19 6.44 -7.86
N GLN A 72 1.23 6.91 -8.66
CA GLN A 72 0.67 6.18 -9.80
C GLN A 72 1.76 5.67 -10.75
N LYS A 73 2.88 6.39 -10.91
CA LYS A 73 4.02 5.93 -11.71
C LYS A 73 4.71 4.72 -11.09
N GLY A 74 4.86 4.71 -9.76
CA GLY A 74 5.40 3.57 -9.01
C GLY A 74 4.50 2.35 -9.12
N LEU A 75 3.18 2.55 -9.01
CA LEU A 75 2.18 1.51 -9.25
C LEU A 75 2.31 0.93 -10.67
N LEU A 76 2.33 1.80 -11.69
CA LEU A 76 2.44 1.36 -13.09
C LEU A 76 3.72 0.55 -13.33
N ALA A 77 4.86 1.03 -12.83
CA ALA A 77 6.14 0.34 -12.97
C ALA A 77 6.14 -1.05 -12.30
N MET A 78 5.48 -1.18 -11.14
CA MET A 78 5.32 -2.49 -10.48
C MET A 78 4.45 -3.45 -11.30
N LEU A 79 3.34 -2.94 -11.86
CA LEU A 79 2.44 -3.75 -12.69
C LEU A 79 3.15 -4.20 -13.98
N GLU A 80 3.89 -3.32 -14.65
CA GLU A 80 4.70 -3.67 -15.83
C GLU A 80 5.74 -4.76 -15.53
N LYS A 81 6.42 -4.68 -14.39
CA LYS A 81 7.37 -5.71 -13.93
C LYS A 81 6.67 -7.05 -13.63
N SER A 82 5.48 -7.02 -13.04
CA SER A 82 4.68 -8.23 -12.80
C SER A 82 4.27 -8.90 -14.11
N PHE A 83 3.68 -8.14 -15.05
CA PHE A 83 3.24 -8.68 -16.35
C PHE A 83 4.39 -9.18 -17.23
N SER A 84 5.57 -8.56 -17.14
CA SER A 84 6.77 -9.03 -17.86
C SER A 84 7.49 -10.21 -17.17
N GLY A 85 7.03 -10.62 -15.98
CA GLY A 85 7.68 -11.67 -15.17
C GLY A 85 9.01 -11.26 -14.54
N ARG A 86 9.42 -9.99 -14.68
CA ARG A 86 10.69 -9.46 -14.15
C ARG A 86 10.61 -9.11 -12.68
N LEU A 87 9.42 -9.11 -12.08
CA LEU A 87 9.25 -8.76 -10.67
C LEU A 87 9.97 -9.71 -9.70
N HIS A 88 10.18 -10.99 -10.05
CA HIS A 88 11.01 -11.89 -9.22
C HIS A 88 12.50 -11.60 -9.25
N ILE A 89 12.94 -10.96 -10.33
CA ILE A 89 14.36 -10.79 -10.66
C ILE A 89 14.80 -9.39 -10.22
N GLU A 90 13.89 -8.43 -10.32
CA GLU A 90 14.13 -6.99 -10.14
C GLU A 90 13.13 -6.34 -9.19
N GLY A 91 12.35 -7.15 -8.46
CA GLY A 91 11.36 -6.70 -7.49
C GLY A 91 11.69 -7.21 -6.09
N MET A 92 11.47 -6.30 -5.15
CA MET A 92 11.87 -6.28 -3.73
C MET A 92 13.38 -6.30 -3.51
#